data_AF-A0A922SIH5-F1
#
_entry.id   AF-A0A922SIH5-F1
#
_cell.length_a   1.000
_cell.length_b   1.000
_cell.length_c   1.000
_cell.angle_alpha   90.00
_cell.angle_beta   90.00
_cell.angle_gamma   90.00
#
_symmetry.space_group_name_H-M   'P 1'
#
loop_
_entity.id
_entity.type
_entity.pdbx_description
1 polymer ?
#
loop_
_entity_poly.entity_id
_entity_poly.type
_entity_poly.pdbx_seq_one_letter_code
_entity_poly.pdbx_strand_id
1 'polypeptide(L)'
;MVIVCNVGSVDDVYGDWVPVAFYPVVKYIPTCLRVSFAKVSKNVQCTCADSKNTTLLLFKRPGQSDDSPMFPILAADMTIDVATALNVSCRCGHSQYQHRKVAKLINDNYLVLYEMQNNAFSTAVTEPISAQMFTREIPTYLELKFAMKSIDDFKYRSVGIICTQEFLEAEVRYNMLRQQGQLRDRSARSPRVQKFTYDLVRFISKSLSMLEP
;
A
#
# COMPACT_ATOMS: atom_id res chain seq x y z
N MET A 1 -0.73 3.95 15.20
CA MET A 1 -0.12 4.69 14.09
C MET A 1 -0.99 5.89 13.81
N VAL A 2 -0.41 7.02 13.43
CA VAL A 2 -1.12 8.20 12.96
C VAL A 2 -1.12 8.17 11.44
N ILE A 3 -2.18 8.65 10.79
CA ILE A 3 -2.28 8.87 9.35
C ILE A 3 -2.52 10.36 9.15
N VAL A 4 -1.64 11.09 8.45
CA VAL A 4 -1.97 12.46 8.00
C VAL A 4 -2.57 12.40 6.60
N CYS A 5 -3.72 13.03 6.35
CA CYS A 5 -4.37 13.10 5.04
C CYS A 5 -4.19 14.49 4.41
N ASN A 6 -3.51 14.56 3.26
CA ASN A 6 -3.24 15.80 2.54
C ASN A 6 -4.30 16.09 1.45
N VAL A 7 -5.60 15.93 1.72
CA VAL A 7 -6.73 16.33 0.83
C VAL A 7 -7.98 16.65 1.67
N GLY A 8 -8.91 17.43 1.10
CA GLY A 8 -10.02 18.14 1.75
C GLY A 8 -11.02 17.34 2.59
N SER A 9 -11.10 16.00 2.51
CA SER A 9 -11.88 15.20 3.47
C SER A 9 -11.27 13.83 3.75
N VAL A 10 -11.37 13.39 5.02
CA VAL A 10 -11.06 11.99 5.41
C VAL A 10 -12.01 11.01 4.71
N ASP A 11 -13.19 11.48 4.28
CA ASP A 11 -14.17 10.63 3.61
C ASP A 11 -13.63 10.02 2.30
N ASP A 12 -12.72 10.72 1.63
CA ASP A 12 -12.12 10.30 0.36
C ASP A 12 -11.18 9.09 0.51
N VAL A 13 -10.73 8.81 1.75
CA VAL A 13 -9.88 7.66 2.07
C VAL A 13 -10.71 6.39 2.30
N TYR A 14 -12.00 6.51 2.63
CA TYR A 14 -12.80 5.33 2.98
C TYR A 14 -13.10 4.42 1.78
N GLY A 15 -13.37 3.16 2.10
CA GLY A 15 -13.74 2.11 1.14
C GLY A 15 -12.61 1.12 0.90
N ASP A 16 -12.74 0.38 -0.20
CA ASP A 16 -11.82 -0.69 -0.54
C ASP A 16 -10.70 -0.20 -1.45
N TRP A 17 -9.51 -0.72 -1.19
CA TRP A 17 -8.27 -0.39 -1.86
C TRP A 17 -7.46 -1.66 -2.11
N VAL A 18 -6.55 -1.62 -3.08
CA VAL A 18 -5.63 -2.71 -3.40
C VAL A 18 -4.20 -2.14 -3.38
N PRO A 19 -3.27 -2.72 -2.59
CA PRO A 19 -1.87 -2.33 -2.65
C PRO A 19 -1.28 -2.79 -4.00
N VAL A 20 -0.74 -1.83 -4.75
CA VAL A 20 -0.24 -2.07 -6.12
C VAL A 20 1.26 -1.86 -6.25
N ALA A 21 1.85 -1.03 -5.41
CA ALA A 21 3.28 -0.79 -5.44
C ALA A 21 3.84 -0.46 -4.05
N PHE A 22 5.13 -0.70 -3.84
CA PHE A 22 5.82 -0.33 -2.61
C PHE A 22 7.28 -0.01 -2.83
N TYR A 23 7.81 0.76 -1.88
CA TYR A 23 9.16 1.25 -1.85
C TYR A 23 9.61 1.39 -0.38
N PRO A 24 10.86 1.06 0.01
CA PRO A 24 11.87 0.34 -0.76
C PRO A 24 11.54 -1.14 -0.97
N VAL A 25 12.16 -1.76 -1.97
CA VAL A 25 12.00 -3.20 -2.24
C VAL A 25 12.89 -4.02 -1.31
N VAL A 26 12.35 -4.37 -0.13
CA VAL A 26 13.07 -5.23 0.84
C VAL A 26 12.78 -6.71 0.60
N LYS A 27 11.52 -7.05 0.29
CA LYS A 27 11.09 -8.41 -0.04
C LYS A 27 9.89 -8.36 -0.98
N TYR A 28 9.99 -9.05 -2.11
CA TYR A 28 8.96 -9.06 -3.15
C TYR A 28 8.00 -10.24 -2.97
N ILE A 29 6.75 -9.98 -2.62
CA ILE A 29 5.67 -10.97 -2.57
C ILE A 29 4.47 -10.37 -3.32
N PRO A 30 4.28 -10.68 -4.61
CA PRO A 30 3.17 -10.15 -5.38
C PRO A 30 1.86 -10.81 -4.93
N THR A 31 0.82 -10.01 -4.71
CA THR A 31 -0.49 -10.48 -4.25
C THR A 31 -1.55 -9.41 -4.46
N CYS A 32 -2.70 -9.78 -5.01
CA CYS A 32 -3.82 -8.86 -5.20
C CYS A 32 -4.83 -8.98 -4.06
N LEU A 33 -4.53 -8.35 -2.92
CA LEU A 33 -5.39 -8.37 -1.73
C LEU A 33 -6.15 -7.06 -1.57
N ARG A 34 -7.49 -7.12 -1.52
CA ARG A 34 -8.31 -5.98 -1.16
C ARG A 34 -8.19 -5.69 0.34
N VAL A 35 -7.93 -4.45 0.69
CA VAL A 35 -7.95 -3.93 2.06
C VAL A 35 -9.02 -2.86 2.16
N SER A 36 -9.59 -2.68 3.35
CA SER A 36 -10.65 -1.69 3.55
C SER A 36 -10.25 -0.67 4.60
N PHE A 37 -10.49 0.60 4.30
CA PHE A 37 -10.32 1.74 5.18
C PHE A 37 -11.72 2.19 5.62
N ALA A 38 -12.05 2.04 6.90
CA ALA A 38 -13.42 2.24 7.41
C ALA A 38 -13.48 3.20 8.60
N LYS A 39 -14.65 3.83 8.79
CA LYS A 39 -14.96 4.62 9.99
C LYS A 39 -15.01 3.70 11.21
N VAL A 40 -14.44 4.16 12.32
CA VAL A 40 -14.64 3.49 13.62
C VAL A 40 -16.03 3.83 14.15
N SER A 41 -16.78 2.84 14.62
CA SER A 41 -18.15 2.99 15.12
C SER A 41 -18.26 3.72 16.47
N LYS A 42 -17.14 3.84 17.20
CA LYS A 42 -17.04 4.54 18.48
C LYS A 42 -16.44 5.91 18.28
N ASN A 43 -17.10 6.95 18.82
CA ASN A 43 -16.57 8.31 18.90
C ASN A 43 -15.40 8.34 19.90
N VAL A 44 -14.21 7.95 19.46
CA VAL A 44 -12.97 8.14 20.22
C VAL A 44 -12.38 9.47 19.77
N GLN A 45 -12.33 10.45 20.67
CA GLN A 45 -11.65 11.72 20.40
C GLN A 45 -10.14 11.51 20.46
N CYS A 46 -9.46 11.85 19.37
CA CYS A 46 -8.02 11.89 19.29
C CYS A 46 -7.56 13.35 19.20
N THR A 47 -6.41 13.63 19.79
CA THR A 47 -5.75 14.93 19.77
C THR A 47 -4.37 14.74 19.16
N CYS A 48 -4.11 15.41 18.04
CA CYS A 48 -2.83 15.41 17.32
C CYS A 48 -2.16 16.79 17.42
N ALA A 49 -1.05 17.02 16.69
CA ALA A 49 -0.17 18.19 16.80
C ALA A 49 -0.86 19.58 16.86
N ASP A 50 -2.08 19.74 16.32
CA ASP A 50 -2.85 20.99 16.27
C ASP A 50 -3.98 21.07 17.31
N SER A 51 -4.07 20.11 18.22
CA SER A 51 -5.17 19.97 19.20
C SER A 51 -6.57 19.86 18.60
N LYS A 52 -6.70 19.64 17.28
CA LYS A 52 -8.00 19.41 16.65
C LYS A 52 -8.46 17.98 16.85
N ASN A 53 -9.78 17.80 16.90
CA ASN A 53 -10.40 16.48 16.95
C ASN A 53 -10.06 15.70 15.69
N THR A 54 -9.38 14.58 15.89
CA THR A 54 -8.99 13.66 14.82
C THR A 54 -9.83 12.38 14.91
N THR A 55 -10.16 11.83 13.75
CA THR A 55 -11.04 10.64 13.66
C THR A 55 -10.18 9.39 13.62
N LEU A 56 -10.64 8.29 14.22
CA LEU A 56 -9.97 6.99 14.05
C LEU A 56 -10.42 6.33 12.75
N LEU A 57 -9.46 5.72 12.05
CA LEU A 57 -9.71 4.84 10.92
C LEU A 57 -9.38 3.40 11.28
N LEU A 58 -10.22 2.50 10.78
CA LEU A 58 -10.06 1.06 10.87
C LEU A 58 -9.48 0.53 9.56
N PHE A 59 -8.35 -0.18 9.65
CA PHE A 59 -7.75 -0.84 8.50
C PHE A 59 -8.03 -2.35 8.58
N LYS A 60 -8.82 -2.86 7.63
CA LYS A 60 -9.20 -4.28 7.56
C LYS A 60 -8.47 -4.97 6.43
N ARG A 61 -7.76 -6.06 6.73
CA ARG A 61 -7.28 -7.02 5.72
C ARG A 61 -8.32 -8.11 5.46
N PRO A 62 -8.24 -8.85 4.33
CA PRO A 62 -9.12 -9.99 4.10
C PRO A 62 -9.07 -10.97 5.28
N GLY A 63 -10.25 -11.34 5.79
CA GLY A 63 -10.38 -12.29 6.89
C GLY A 63 -10.04 -11.76 8.30
N GLN A 64 -9.76 -10.45 8.47
CA GLN A 64 -9.65 -9.86 9.80
C GLN A 64 -11.03 -9.51 10.40
N SER A 65 -11.21 -9.81 11.69
CA SER A 65 -12.37 -9.45 12.50
C SER A 65 -12.34 -7.97 12.95
N ASP A 66 -13.34 -7.54 13.72
CA ASP A 66 -13.50 -6.16 14.22
C ASP A 66 -12.42 -5.69 15.21
N ASP A 67 -11.52 -6.58 15.67
CA ASP A 67 -10.28 -6.22 16.39
C ASP A 67 -9.17 -5.70 15.46
N SER A 68 -9.57 -5.24 14.26
CA SER A 68 -8.68 -4.68 13.27
C SER A 68 -7.92 -3.45 13.82
N PRO A 69 -6.66 -3.24 13.42
CA PRO A 69 -5.87 -2.16 13.96
C PRO A 69 -6.50 -0.80 13.64
N MET A 70 -6.64 0.02 14.69
CA MET A 70 -7.20 1.38 14.61
C MET A 70 -6.07 2.41 14.59
N PHE A 71 -6.26 3.44 13.77
CA PHE A 71 -5.25 4.45 13.49
C PHE A 71 -5.85 5.86 13.52
N PRO A 72 -5.43 6.76 14.42
CA PRO A 72 -5.82 8.18 14.32
C PRO A 72 -5.46 8.78 12.97
N ILE A 73 -6.41 9.53 12.39
CA ILE A 73 -6.22 10.30 11.16
C ILE A 73 -6.27 11.79 11.46
N LEU A 74 -5.22 12.50 11.07
CA LEU A 74 -5.15 13.96 11.00
C LEU A 74 -5.36 14.40 9.56
N ALA A 75 -6.51 14.97 9.22
CA ALA A 75 -6.64 15.69 7.95
C ALA A 75 -5.90 17.02 8.05
N ALA A 76 -5.00 17.28 7.12
CA ALA A 76 -4.29 18.54 7.01
C ALA A 76 -4.89 19.35 5.84
N ASP A 77 -5.43 20.53 6.17
CA ASP A 77 -6.02 21.47 5.20
C ASP A 77 -4.95 22.14 4.30
N MET A 78 -3.67 21.98 4.64
CA MET A 78 -2.54 22.54 3.91
C MET A 78 -1.66 21.42 3.38
N THR A 79 -0.95 21.68 2.29
CA THR A 79 0.17 20.86 1.78
C THR A 79 1.30 20.83 2.82
N ILE A 80 1.09 20.09 3.91
CA ILE A 80 2.14 19.77 4.86
C ILE A 80 3.07 18.82 4.14
N ASP A 81 4.35 19.16 4.11
CA ASP A 81 5.38 18.28 3.59
C ASP A 81 5.31 16.90 4.27
N VAL A 82 5.43 15.83 3.49
CA VAL A 82 5.27 14.45 3.98
C VAL A 82 6.23 14.16 5.13
N ALA A 83 7.46 14.68 5.09
CA ALA A 83 8.43 14.48 6.17
C ALA A 83 8.02 15.19 7.46
N THR A 84 7.42 16.38 7.35
CA THR A 84 6.86 17.12 8.48
C THR A 84 5.67 16.39 9.09
N ALA A 85 4.75 15.92 8.25
CA ALA A 85 3.57 15.17 8.65
C ALA A 85 3.94 13.83 9.34
N LEU A 86 5.00 13.17 8.86
CA LEU A 86 5.55 11.98 9.50
C LEU A 86 6.08 12.27 10.90
N ASN A 87 6.41 13.49 11.31
CA ASN A 87 6.91 13.73 12.68
C ASN A 87 5.82 13.90 13.76
N VAL A 88 4.53 13.89 13.38
CA VAL A 88 3.39 14.12 14.28
C VAL A 88 3.12 12.93 15.20
N SER A 89 2.71 13.21 16.45
CA SER A 89 2.21 12.22 17.40
C SER A 89 0.78 12.54 17.81
N CYS A 90 0.00 11.50 18.15
CA CYS A 90 -1.38 11.67 18.60
C CYS A 90 -1.68 10.90 19.87
N ARG A 91 -2.61 11.43 20.65
CA ARG A 91 -3.17 10.81 21.85
C ARG A 91 -4.65 10.56 21.64
N CYS A 92 -5.10 9.34 21.87
CA CYS A 92 -6.53 8.99 21.86
C CYS A 92 -6.86 8.34 23.21
N GLY A 93 -7.65 9.02 24.04
CA GLY A 93 -7.87 8.61 25.43
C GLY A 93 -6.55 8.45 26.21
N HIS A 94 -6.28 7.23 26.70
CA HIS A 94 -5.05 6.88 27.44
C HIS A 94 -3.93 6.32 26.58
N SER A 95 -4.15 6.10 25.28
CA SER A 95 -3.17 5.52 24.36
C SER A 95 -2.42 6.62 23.61
N GLN A 96 -1.09 6.52 23.60
CA GLN A 96 -0.22 7.35 22.77
C GLN A 96 0.21 6.56 21.53
N TYR A 97 0.00 7.13 20.35
CA TYR A 97 0.37 6.51 19.08
C TYR A 97 1.61 7.22 18.51
N GLN A 98 2.73 6.50 18.42
CA GLN A 98 4.00 7.03 17.93
C GLN A 98 4.43 6.47 16.55
N HIS A 99 3.69 5.52 15.99
CA HIS A 99 3.99 5.03 14.64
C HIS A 99 3.51 6.03 13.58
N ARG A 100 4.44 6.47 12.74
CA ARG A 100 4.31 7.64 11.87
C ARG A 100 4.00 7.22 10.46
N LYS A 101 2.72 7.26 10.08
CA LYS A 101 2.29 7.06 8.69
C LYS A 101 1.61 8.31 8.15
N VAL A 102 1.68 8.53 6.85
CA VAL A 102 1.03 9.66 6.17
C VAL A 102 0.33 9.10 4.95
N ALA A 103 -0.97 9.33 4.80
CA ALA A 103 -1.71 8.93 3.61
C ALA A 103 -1.93 10.15 2.72
N LYS A 104 -1.29 10.19 1.56
CA LYS A 104 -1.48 11.23 0.56
C LYS A 104 -2.37 10.68 -0.54
N LEU A 105 -3.58 11.21 -0.67
CA LEU A 105 -4.41 10.93 -1.82
C LEU A 105 -3.82 11.70 -3.02
N ILE A 106 -3.54 11.00 -4.11
CA ILE A 106 -2.95 11.56 -5.33
C ILE A 106 -4.08 12.02 -6.26
N ASN A 107 -5.13 11.20 -6.35
CA ASN A 107 -6.40 11.47 -7.01
C ASN A 107 -7.44 10.45 -6.48
N ASP A 108 -8.67 10.50 -7.01
CA ASP A 108 -9.78 9.64 -6.56
C ASP A 108 -9.49 8.13 -6.61
N ASN A 109 -8.55 7.71 -7.45
CA ASN A 109 -8.19 6.31 -7.64
C ASN A 109 -6.90 5.92 -6.93
N TYR A 110 -6.02 6.84 -6.55
CA TYR A 110 -4.69 6.52 -6.01
C TYR A 110 -4.41 7.16 -4.66
N LEU A 111 -3.96 6.33 -3.72
CA LEU A 111 -3.58 6.71 -2.37
C LEU A 111 -2.16 6.20 -2.08
N VAL A 112 -1.31 7.02 -1.49
CA VAL A 112 0.04 6.63 -1.06
C VAL A 112 0.14 6.71 0.45
N LEU A 113 0.46 5.59 1.10
CA LEU A 113 0.77 5.52 2.52
C LEU A 113 2.29 5.52 2.71
N TYR A 114 2.81 6.60 3.27
CA TYR A 114 4.19 6.73 3.71
C TYR A 114 4.34 6.24 5.14
N GLU A 115 5.49 5.66 5.48
CA GLU A 115 5.82 5.19 6.83
C GLU A 115 7.31 5.43 7.12
N MET A 116 7.61 6.03 8.28
CA MET A 116 8.97 6.16 8.76
C MET A 116 9.46 4.81 9.30
N GLN A 117 10.59 4.32 8.78
CA GLN A 117 11.17 3.05 9.24
C GLN A 117 11.92 3.27 10.56
N ASN A 118 11.46 2.64 11.64
CA ASN A 118 12.05 2.80 12.98
C ASN A 118 13.34 1.98 13.20
N ASN A 119 13.75 1.13 12.25
CA ASN A 119 14.85 0.19 12.45
C ASN A 119 16.04 0.50 11.52
N ALA A 120 17.04 1.18 12.08
CA ALA A 120 18.39 1.32 11.55
C ALA A 120 19.20 0.00 11.52
N PHE A 121 18.54 -1.17 11.55
CA PHE A 121 19.21 -2.48 11.49
C PHE A 121 19.51 -2.96 10.06
N SER A 122 19.03 -2.23 9.05
CA SER A 122 19.45 -2.43 7.67
C SER A 122 20.46 -1.36 7.30
N THR A 123 21.74 -1.68 7.44
CA THR A 123 22.86 -0.90 6.89
C THR A 123 22.84 -0.83 5.35
N ALA A 124 21.84 -1.44 4.69
CA ALA A 124 21.75 -1.57 3.24
C ALA A 124 20.70 -0.67 2.56
N VAL A 125 19.86 0.06 3.30
CA VAL A 125 18.86 0.96 2.69
C VAL A 125 18.92 2.33 3.35
N THR A 126 19.52 3.28 2.64
CA THR A 126 19.77 4.69 3.01
C THR A 126 18.49 5.54 3.17
N GLU A 127 17.30 4.97 3.02
CA GLU A 127 16.07 5.76 2.86
C GLU A 127 15.15 5.57 4.07
N PRO A 128 14.97 6.61 4.91
CA PRO A 128 14.27 6.50 6.20
C PRO A 128 12.74 6.39 6.06
N ILE A 129 12.22 6.56 4.84
CA ILE A 129 10.79 6.58 4.54
C ILE A 129 10.49 5.46 3.57
N SER A 130 9.50 4.65 3.90
CA SER A 130 8.85 3.72 2.97
C SER A 130 7.54 4.32 2.46
N ALA A 131 7.12 3.89 1.28
CA ALA A 131 5.85 4.26 0.67
C ALA A 131 5.16 3.02 0.11
N GLN A 132 3.85 2.93 0.29
CA GLN A 132 3.00 1.92 -0.31
C GLN A 132 1.88 2.61 -1.08
N MET A 133 1.77 2.30 -2.36
CA MET A 133 0.73 2.83 -3.24
C MET A 133 -0.44 1.87 -3.29
N PHE A 134 -1.64 2.45 -3.21
CA PHE A 134 -2.92 1.78 -3.25
C PHE A 134 -3.75 2.35 -4.40
N THR A 135 -4.64 1.51 -4.92
CA THR A 135 -5.60 1.86 -5.96
C THR A 135 -7.01 1.40 -5.57
N ARG A 136 -8.08 2.03 -6.08
CA ARG A 136 -9.45 1.47 -5.95
C ARG A 136 -9.71 0.38 -6.99
N GLU A 137 -9.18 0.57 -8.20
CA GLU A 137 -9.28 -0.35 -9.32
C GLU A 137 -7.91 -0.90 -9.70
N ILE A 138 -7.80 -2.22 -9.92
CA ILE A 138 -6.52 -2.86 -10.24
C ILE A 138 -6.06 -2.40 -11.63
N PRO A 139 -4.95 -1.63 -11.75
CA PRO A 139 -4.49 -1.12 -13.02
C PRO A 139 -3.76 -2.19 -13.82
N THR A 140 -3.63 -1.96 -15.11
CA THR A 140 -2.61 -2.63 -15.93
C THR A 140 -1.21 -2.20 -15.49
N TYR A 141 -0.20 -2.98 -15.88
CA TYR A 141 1.20 -2.65 -15.62
C TYR A 141 1.59 -1.28 -16.19
N LEU A 142 1.11 -0.95 -17.39
CA LEU A 142 1.43 0.30 -18.07
C LEU A 142 0.81 1.51 -17.38
N GLU A 143 -0.47 1.42 -16.99
CA GLU A 143 -1.15 2.48 -16.24
C GLU A 143 -0.47 2.72 -14.90
N LEU A 144 -0.12 1.66 -14.17
CA LEU A 144 0.59 1.78 -12.91
C LEU A 144 1.98 2.43 -13.10
N LYS A 145 2.73 2.04 -14.13
CA LYS A 145 4.02 2.65 -14.47
C LYS A 145 3.87 4.14 -14.77
N PHE A 146 2.82 4.55 -15.46
CA PHE A 146 2.54 5.96 -15.73
C PHE A 146 2.17 6.73 -14.46
N ALA A 147 1.27 6.18 -13.63
CA ALA A 147 0.88 6.79 -12.36
C ALA A 147 2.05 6.94 -11.39
N MET A 148 2.95 5.95 -11.30
CA MET A 148 4.15 6.06 -10.46
C MET A 148 5.10 7.17 -10.95
N LYS A 149 5.17 7.45 -12.26
CA LYS A 149 6.02 8.52 -12.79
C LYS A 149 5.51 9.92 -12.47
N SER A 150 4.22 10.09 -12.18
CA SER A 150 3.65 11.39 -11.80
C SER A 150 3.77 11.70 -10.31
N ILE A 151 4.19 10.73 -9.48
CA ILE A 151 4.40 10.91 -8.05
C ILE A 151 5.91 11.07 -7.81
N ASP A 152 6.33 12.23 -7.29
CA ASP A 152 7.75 12.58 -7.12
C ASP A 152 8.55 11.52 -6.37
N ASP A 153 7.96 10.92 -5.33
CA ASP A 153 8.60 9.88 -4.52
C ASP A 153 8.79 8.55 -5.26
N PHE A 154 8.02 8.27 -6.31
CA PHE A 154 8.14 7.04 -7.10
C PHE A 154 8.89 7.26 -8.41
N LYS A 155 8.92 8.49 -8.94
CA LYS A 155 9.44 8.83 -10.27
C LYS A 155 10.88 8.37 -10.53
N TYR A 156 11.74 8.41 -9.50
CA TYR A 156 13.17 8.09 -9.61
C TYR A 156 13.60 6.88 -8.78
N ARG A 157 12.66 6.18 -8.15
CA ARG A 157 12.97 5.06 -7.24
C ARG A 157 12.75 3.72 -7.91
N SER A 158 13.46 2.71 -7.41
CA SER A 158 13.18 1.31 -7.73
C SER A 158 11.99 0.84 -6.91
N VAL A 159 10.85 0.65 -7.56
CA VAL A 159 9.57 0.32 -6.92
C VAL A 159 9.23 -1.15 -7.15
N GLY A 160 8.75 -1.82 -6.12
CA GLY A 160 8.22 -3.18 -6.23
C GLY A 160 6.75 -3.14 -6.61
N ILE A 161 6.36 -3.86 -7.66
CA ILE A 161 4.98 -3.94 -8.14
C ILE A 161 4.27 -5.15 -7.53
N ILE A 162 3.25 -4.90 -6.71
CA ILE A 162 2.56 -5.92 -5.92
C ILE A 162 1.44 -6.60 -6.71
N CYS A 163 0.62 -5.79 -7.40
CA CYS A 163 -0.60 -6.25 -8.04
C CYS A 163 -0.86 -5.43 -9.31
N THR A 164 -1.17 -6.14 -10.39
CA THR A 164 -1.65 -5.58 -11.66
C THR A 164 -2.71 -6.51 -12.25
N GLN A 165 -3.42 -6.05 -13.27
CA GLN A 165 -4.43 -6.86 -13.95
C GLN A 165 -3.82 -8.13 -14.55
N GLU A 166 -2.65 -8.02 -15.17
CA GLU A 166 -1.96 -9.16 -15.79
C GLU A 166 -1.57 -10.22 -14.74
N PHE A 167 -1.16 -9.77 -13.55
CA PHE A 167 -0.89 -10.68 -12.44
C PHE A 167 -2.16 -11.40 -11.97
N LEU A 168 -3.25 -10.67 -11.80
CA LEU A 168 -4.52 -11.23 -11.35
C LEU A 168 -5.05 -12.27 -12.35
N GLU A 169 -5.02 -11.97 -13.64
CA GLU A 169 -5.42 -12.88 -14.71
C GLU A 169 -4.58 -14.16 -14.70
N ALA A 170 -3.26 -14.04 -14.51
CA ALA A 170 -2.35 -15.17 -14.41
C ALA A 170 -2.64 -16.04 -13.17
N GLU A 171 -2.90 -15.42 -12.02
CA GLU A 171 -3.25 -16.11 -10.77
C GLU A 171 -4.58 -16.88 -10.91
N VAL A 172 -5.60 -16.23 -11.48
CA VAL A 172 -6.91 -16.85 -11.76
C VAL A 172 -6.74 -18.06 -12.69
N ARG A 173 -6.01 -17.89 -13.80
CA ARG A 173 -5.75 -18.99 -14.75
C ARG A 173 -5.00 -20.14 -14.10
N TYR A 174 -3.97 -19.86 -13.29
CA TYR A 174 -3.23 -20.88 -12.55
C TYR A 174 -4.14 -21.67 -11.61
N ASN A 175 -5.01 -20.98 -10.87
CA ASN A 175 -5.95 -21.62 -9.95
C ASN A 175 -6.99 -22.49 -10.68
N MET A 176 -7.50 -22.06 -11.84
CA MET A 176 -8.39 -22.88 -12.66
C MET A 176 -7.69 -24.18 -13.13
N LEU A 177 -6.48 -24.07 -13.67
CA LEU A 177 -5.71 -25.22 -14.14
C LEU A 177 -5.37 -26.20 -12.99
N ARG A 178 -5.12 -25.67 -11.79
CA ARG A 178 -4.90 -26.47 -10.58
C ARG A 178 -6.17 -27.22 -10.16
N GLN A 179 -7.32 -26.56 -10.16
CA GLN A 179 -8.61 -27.18 -9.82
C GLN A 179 -9.01 -28.27 -10.82
N GLN A 180 -8.65 -28.10 -12.10
CA GLN A 180 -8.88 -29.11 -13.15
C GLN A 180 -7.88 -30.28 -13.10
N GLY A 181 -6.97 -30.32 -12.12
CA GLY A 181 -5.95 -31.36 -11.98
C GLY A 181 -4.89 -31.35 -13.10
N GLN A 182 -4.89 -30.34 -13.96
CA GLN A 182 -3.94 -30.17 -15.06
C GLN A 182 -2.57 -29.71 -14.58
N LEU A 183 -2.50 -29.17 -13.36
CA LEU A 183 -1.26 -28.91 -12.63
C LEU A 183 -1.21 -29.81 -11.41
N ARG A 184 -0.36 -30.85 -11.46
CA ARG A 184 -0.07 -31.67 -10.27
C ARG A 184 0.66 -30.82 -9.23
N ASP A 185 0.10 -30.80 -8.02
CA ASP A 185 0.58 -30.07 -6.86
C ASP A 185 1.98 -30.57 -6.44
N ARG A 186 3.03 -30.01 -7.05
CA ARG A 186 4.42 -30.19 -6.60
C ARG A 186 4.93 -29.00 -5.80
N SER A 187 4.07 -28.04 -5.44
CA SER A 187 4.58 -26.75 -5.00
C SER A 187 3.57 -25.87 -4.27
N ALA A 188 2.96 -26.38 -3.20
CA ALA A 188 2.43 -25.47 -2.17
C ALA A 188 3.56 -24.74 -1.38
N ARG A 189 4.84 -25.13 -1.55
CA ARG A 189 6.00 -24.51 -0.86
C ARG A 189 7.29 -24.43 -1.70
N SER A 190 7.25 -24.62 -3.01
CA SER A 190 8.48 -24.63 -3.80
C SER A 190 8.89 -23.22 -4.22
N PRO A 191 10.17 -22.82 -4.05
CA PRO A 191 10.76 -21.63 -4.67
C PRO A 191 10.53 -21.55 -6.19
N ARG A 192 10.15 -22.66 -6.84
CA ARG A 192 9.80 -22.73 -8.26
C ARG A 192 8.50 -22.01 -8.63
N VAL A 193 7.52 -21.86 -7.72
CA VAL A 193 6.28 -21.10 -8.01
C VAL A 193 6.54 -19.61 -7.87
N GLN A 194 7.26 -19.18 -6.83
CA GLN A 194 7.76 -17.80 -6.75
C GLN A 194 8.65 -17.48 -7.95
N LYS A 195 9.47 -18.44 -8.39
CA LYS A 195 10.25 -18.32 -9.63
C LYS A 195 9.36 -18.29 -10.87
N PHE A 196 8.27 -19.05 -10.95
CA PHE A 196 7.35 -19.01 -12.09
C PHE A 196 6.62 -17.66 -12.18
N THR A 197 6.14 -17.14 -11.04
CA THR A 197 5.51 -15.82 -10.98
C THR A 197 6.52 -14.72 -11.26
N TYR A 198 7.75 -14.82 -10.72
CA TYR A 198 8.85 -13.92 -11.04
C TYR A 198 9.29 -14.02 -12.50
N ASP A 199 9.35 -15.21 -13.07
CA ASP A 199 9.73 -15.46 -14.46
C ASP A 199 8.61 -15.03 -15.41
N LEU A 200 7.33 -15.12 -15.02
CA LEU A 200 6.20 -14.60 -15.76
C LEU A 200 6.19 -13.06 -15.74
N VAL A 201 6.37 -12.44 -14.58
CA VAL A 201 6.51 -10.98 -14.44
C VAL A 201 7.75 -10.48 -15.18
N ARG A 202 8.88 -11.22 -15.11
CA ARG A 202 10.12 -10.90 -15.85
C ARG A 202 9.96 -11.12 -17.34
N PHE A 203 9.20 -12.14 -17.77
CA PHE A 203 8.89 -12.39 -19.17
C PHE A 203 8.00 -11.28 -19.72
N ILE A 204 6.90 -10.93 -19.03
CA ILE A 204 6.03 -9.80 -19.39
C ILE A 204 6.85 -8.50 -19.42
N SER A 205 7.67 -8.23 -18.40
CA SER A 205 8.53 -7.04 -18.35
C SER A 205 9.58 -7.01 -19.46
N LYS A 206 10.16 -8.15 -19.86
CA LYS A 206 11.13 -8.22 -20.97
C LYS A 206 10.47 -8.12 -22.35
N SER A 207 9.35 -8.79 -22.53
CA SER A 207 8.56 -8.74 -23.76
C SER A 207 8.03 -7.33 -24.02
N LEU A 208 7.66 -6.60 -22.96
CA LEU A 208 7.23 -5.20 -23.07
C LEU A 208 8.42 -4.23 -23.26
N SER A 209 9.61 -4.51 -22.71
CA SER A 209 10.83 -3.73 -23.01
C SER A 209 11.36 -3.92 -24.44
N MET A 210 10.95 -4.99 -25.13
CA MET A 210 11.26 -5.22 -26.55
C MET A 210 10.24 -4.56 -27.50
N LEU A 211 9.21 -3.90 -26.95
CA LEU A 211 8.22 -3.13 -27.70
C LEU A 211 8.44 -1.61 -27.55
N GLU A 212 9.51 -1.18 -26.86
CA GLU A 212 10.01 0.19 -26.91
C GLU A 212 10.89 0.36 -28.18
N PRO A 213 10.66 1.37 -29.05
CA PRO A 213 11.57 1.70 -30.15
C PRO A 213 12.90 2.29 -29.66
#